data_AF-E4NVK7-F1
#
_entry.id   AF-E4NVK7-F1
#
_cell.length_a   1.000
_cell.length_b   1.000
_cell.length_c   1.000
_cell.angle_alpha   90.00
_cell.angle_beta   90.00
_cell.angle_gamma   90.00
#
_symmetry.space_group_name_H-M   'P 1'
#
loop_
_entity.id
_entity.type
_entity.pdbx_description
1 polymer ?
#
loop_
_entity_poly.entity_id
_entity_poly.type
_entity_poly.pdbx_seq_one_letter_code
_entity_poly.pdbx_strand_id
1 'polypeptide(L)'
;MPDDKRSQDENKDNEQPQQPDRKQEKVRDRAHEDRAMSGDPGGRLGDLDEALEIQNYPTTTEELVEAYGDYEIETQGGTESLEEVLASTKNQTYDSADDVRSRILGLIHR
;
A
#
# COMPACT_ATOMS: atom_id res chain seq x y z
N MET A 1 -50.72 -15.94 -40.35
CA MET A 1 -50.39 -17.21 -39.65
C MET A 1 -49.38 -17.97 -40.52
N PRO A 2 -48.46 -18.72 -39.89
CA PRO A 2 -46.99 -18.72 -40.03
C PRO A 2 -46.50 -19.52 -41.26
N ASP A 3 -45.22 -19.48 -41.66
CA ASP A 3 -44.21 -20.43 -41.18
C ASP A 3 -42.81 -19.81 -41.07
N ASP A 4 -42.34 -19.81 -39.83
CA ASP A 4 -40.97 -19.64 -39.35
C ASP A 4 -40.26 -20.99 -39.47
N LYS A 5 -39.12 -21.08 -40.17
CA LYS A 5 -38.05 -22.06 -39.86
C LYS A 5 -36.67 -21.50 -40.19
N ARG A 6 -36.12 -20.85 -39.16
CA ARG A 6 -34.70 -20.57 -38.94
C ARG A 6 -33.82 -21.77 -39.28
N SER A 7 -32.85 -21.56 -40.14
CA SER A 7 -31.67 -22.42 -40.28
C SER A 7 -30.74 -22.18 -39.09
N GLN A 8 -30.46 -23.20 -38.30
CA GLN A 8 -29.27 -23.19 -37.47
C GLN A 8 -28.68 -24.60 -37.45
N ASP A 9 -27.50 -24.66 -38.07
CA ASP A 9 -26.59 -25.78 -38.22
C ASP A 9 -26.27 -26.41 -36.85
N GLU A 10 -26.73 -27.65 -36.64
CA GLU A 10 -26.38 -28.49 -35.50
C GLU A 10 -25.02 -29.14 -35.77
N ASN A 11 -23.94 -28.49 -35.34
CA ASN A 11 -22.64 -29.14 -35.23
C ASN A 11 -22.67 -30.11 -34.04
N LYS A 12 -22.95 -31.38 -34.33
CA LYS A 12 -22.68 -32.53 -33.46
C LYS A 12 -21.27 -33.02 -33.76
N ASP A 13 -20.33 -32.81 -32.85
CA ASP A 13 -19.27 -33.79 -32.62
C ASP A 13 -18.58 -33.58 -31.26
N ASN A 14 -18.24 -34.70 -30.64
CA ASN A 14 -17.26 -34.89 -29.57
C ASN A 14 -17.76 -34.93 -28.11
N GLU A 15 -18.51 -36.00 -27.81
CA GLU A 15 -18.37 -36.70 -26.53
C GLU A 15 -16.97 -37.36 -26.46
N GLN A 16 -16.13 -36.95 -25.52
CA GLN A 16 -15.80 -37.76 -24.32
C GLN A 16 -14.55 -37.21 -23.59
N PRO A 17 -14.59 -37.18 -22.24
CA PRO A 17 -13.60 -36.50 -21.41
C PRO A 17 -12.37 -37.39 -21.16
N GLN A 18 -11.22 -37.03 -21.73
CA GLN A 18 -9.96 -37.53 -21.21
C GLN A 18 -9.57 -36.74 -19.97
N GLN A 19 -9.90 -37.33 -18.82
CA GLN A 19 -9.28 -37.03 -17.54
C GLN A 19 -7.86 -37.62 -17.55
N PRO A 20 -6.79 -36.82 -17.49
CA PRO A 20 -5.59 -37.26 -16.82
C PRO A 20 -5.58 -36.63 -15.42
N ASP A 21 -5.70 -37.52 -14.45
CA ASP A 21 -5.33 -37.35 -13.05
C ASP A 21 -4.10 -36.44 -12.92
N ARG A 22 -4.34 -35.16 -12.61
CA ARG A 22 -3.34 -34.30 -12.00
C ARG A 22 -3.95 -33.73 -10.75
N LYS A 23 -3.80 -34.53 -9.69
CA LYS A 23 -3.59 -34.05 -8.34
C LYS A 23 -2.54 -32.93 -8.38
N GLN A 24 -2.99 -31.70 -8.54
CA GLN A 24 -2.29 -30.54 -8.02
C GLN A 24 -3.29 -29.81 -7.16
N GLU A 25 -3.45 -30.38 -5.97
CA GLU A 25 -3.59 -29.63 -4.74
C GLU A 25 -2.56 -28.49 -4.74
N LYS A 26 -2.92 -27.37 -5.37
CA LYS A 26 -2.32 -26.07 -5.09
C LYS A 26 -3.17 -25.44 -4.02
N VAL A 27 -3.05 -25.98 -2.81
CA VAL A 27 -3.01 -25.14 -1.62
C VAL A 27 -1.73 -24.33 -1.75
N ARG A 28 -1.73 -23.34 -2.64
CA ARG A 28 -0.76 -22.24 -2.57
C ARG A 28 -1.39 -21.28 -1.59
N ASP A 29 -1.02 -21.54 -0.34
CA ASP A 29 -0.76 -20.56 0.69
C ASP A 29 -1.43 -19.21 0.48
N ARG A 30 -2.47 -19.01 1.28
CA ARG A 30 -3.10 -17.73 1.55
C ARG A 30 -2.06 -16.83 2.24
N ALA A 31 -1.14 -16.27 1.47
CA ALA A 31 -0.18 -15.25 1.92
C ALA A 31 0.20 -14.28 0.77
N HIS A 32 -0.71 -14.08 -0.18
CA HIS A 32 -0.58 -13.04 -1.19
C HIS A 32 -1.56 -11.90 -0.90
N GLU A 33 -1.41 -11.25 0.25
CA GLU A 33 -2.05 -9.96 0.56
C GLU A 33 -1.05 -8.98 1.19
N ASP A 34 0.25 -9.12 0.92
CA ASP A 34 1.21 -8.01 1.10
C ASP A 34 1.63 -7.45 -0.26
N ARG A 35 0.66 -7.31 -1.16
CA ARG A 35 0.78 -6.27 -2.19
C ARG A 35 0.32 -4.99 -1.50
N ALA A 36 1.18 -4.47 -0.62
CA ALA A 36 1.22 -3.03 -0.38
C ALA A 36 1.12 -2.40 -1.77
N MET A 37 0.01 -1.72 -2.01
CA MET A 37 -0.21 -0.98 -3.23
C MET A 37 1.04 -0.13 -3.44
N SER A 38 1.75 -0.31 -4.55
CA SER A 38 2.90 0.53 -4.94
C SER A 38 2.42 1.95 -5.30
N GLY A 39 1.70 2.60 -4.40
CA GLY A 39 1.86 4.03 -4.22
C GLY A 39 2.76 4.11 -3.02
N ASP A 40 4.07 4.23 -3.25
CA ASP A 40 5.01 4.54 -2.18
C ASP A 40 4.48 5.78 -1.45
N PRO A 41 3.89 5.63 -0.25
CA PRO A 41 3.38 6.79 0.48
C PRO A 41 4.56 7.58 1.08
N GLY A 42 5.75 6.97 1.12
CA GLY A 42 6.96 7.50 1.72
C GLY A 42 7.72 8.52 0.88
N GLY A 43 7.65 8.43 -0.45
CA GLY A 43 8.45 9.27 -1.35
C GLY A 43 8.18 10.77 -1.26
N ARG A 44 7.09 11.19 -0.58
CA ARG A 44 6.83 12.61 -0.31
C ARG A 44 7.69 13.17 0.83
N LEU A 45 8.24 12.32 1.69
CA LEU A 45 9.12 12.72 2.79
C LEU A 45 10.60 12.79 2.38
N GLY A 46 10.95 12.40 1.14
CA GLY A 46 12.32 12.46 0.64
C GLY A 46 13.27 11.60 1.46
N ASP A 47 14.43 12.14 1.84
CA ASP A 47 15.45 11.43 2.61
C ASP A 47 15.00 11.05 4.04
N LEU A 48 14.03 11.78 4.60
CA LEU A 48 13.43 11.43 5.90
C LEU A 48 12.77 10.05 5.84
N ASP A 49 12.23 9.70 4.69
CA ASP A 49 11.51 8.45 4.52
C ASP A 49 12.37 7.22 4.79
N GLU A 50 13.55 7.19 4.16
CA GLU A 50 14.54 6.13 4.33
C GLU A 50 15.08 6.11 5.77
N ALA A 51 15.27 7.30 6.36
CA ALA A 51 15.70 7.45 7.75
C ALA A 51 14.67 6.85 8.74
N LEU A 52 13.38 7.01 8.47
CA LEU A 52 12.32 6.40 9.28
C LEU A 52 12.30 4.88 9.16
N GLU A 53 12.59 4.30 7.98
CA GLU A 53 12.62 2.84 7.83
C GLU A 53 13.75 2.16 8.60
N ILE A 54 14.91 2.82 8.70
CA ILE A 54 16.08 2.28 9.41
C ILE A 54 16.04 2.52 10.92
N GLN A 55 15.14 3.38 11.38
CA GLN A 55 15.03 3.75 12.78
C GLN A 55 14.51 2.59 13.63
N ASN A 56 14.95 2.52 14.89
CA ASN A 56 14.41 1.57 15.86
C ASN A 56 13.11 2.09 16.49
N TYR A 57 12.12 1.21 16.55
CA TYR A 57 10.83 1.43 17.18
C TYR A 57 10.68 0.58 18.46
N PRO A 58 9.90 1.02 19.46
CA PRO A 58 9.07 2.24 19.48
C PRO A 58 9.87 3.53 19.67
N THR A 59 9.41 4.63 19.06
CA THR A 59 9.99 5.99 19.19
C THR A 59 8.92 7.02 19.55
N THR A 60 9.31 8.23 19.93
CA THR A 60 8.36 9.31 20.29
C THR A 60 8.50 10.50 19.36
N THR A 61 7.48 11.36 19.31
CA THR A 61 7.56 12.63 18.55
C THR A 61 8.76 13.47 18.97
N GLU A 62 9.06 13.59 20.26
CA GLU A 62 10.23 14.33 20.74
C GLU A 62 11.55 13.70 20.28
N GLU A 63 11.69 12.37 20.38
CA GLU A 63 12.89 11.66 19.89
C GLU A 63 13.07 11.80 18.37
N LEU A 64 11.97 11.75 17.61
CA LEU A 64 11.98 11.96 16.17
C LEU A 64 12.36 13.40 15.81
N VAL A 65 11.85 14.39 16.54
CA VAL A 65 12.20 15.80 16.33
C VAL A 65 13.65 16.06 16.75
N GLU A 66 14.14 15.43 17.81
CA GLU A 66 15.54 15.58 18.24
C GLU A 66 16.51 14.96 17.23
N ALA A 67 16.17 13.79 16.68
CA ALA A 67 17.02 13.09 15.71
C ALA A 67 16.87 13.59 14.27
N TYR A 68 15.65 13.95 13.86
CA TYR A 68 15.26 14.21 12.47
C TYR A 68 14.52 15.54 12.29
N GLY A 69 14.48 16.42 13.28
CA GLY A 69 13.73 17.70 13.23
C GLY A 69 14.18 18.65 12.12
N ASP A 70 15.46 18.61 11.78
CA ASP A 70 16.09 19.44 10.72
C ASP A 70 15.74 18.97 9.30
N TYR A 71 15.11 17.79 9.14
CA TYR A 71 14.75 17.28 7.82
C TYR A 71 13.64 18.11 7.18
N GLU A 72 13.85 18.43 5.92
CA GLU A 72 12.93 19.20 5.09
C GLU A 72 11.86 18.29 4.46
N ILE A 73 10.59 18.64 4.61
CA ILE A 73 9.43 17.89 4.12
C ILE A 73 8.67 18.76 3.12
N GLU A 74 8.32 18.17 1.98
CA GLU A 74 7.53 18.87 0.96
C GLU A 74 6.03 18.85 1.30
N THR A 75 5.52 20.00 1.72
CA THR A 75 4.11 20.24 2.05
C THR A 75 3.38 20.95 0.91
N GLN A 76 2.06 21.13 1.01
CA GLN A 76 1.31 21.87 0.00
C GLN A 76 1.65 23.38 0.00
N GLY A 77 2.15 23.90 1.12
CA GLY A 77 2.52 25.32 1.29
C GLY A 77 3.97 25.64 0.89
N GLY A 78 4.79 24.62 0.62
CA GLY A 78 6.22 24.74 0.38
C GLY A 78 7.00 23.68 1.13
N THR A 79 8.24 23.99 1.50
CA THR A 79 9.08 23.10 2.29
C THR A 79 9.00 23.52 3.76
N GLU A 80 8.74 22.57 4.66
CA GLU A 80 8.70 22.78 6.11
C GLU A 80 9.54 21.73 6.82
N SER A 81 10.15 22.08 7.94
CA SER A 81 10.95 21.15 8.73
C SER A 81 10.06 20.15 9.48
N LEU A 82 10.57 18.94 9.71
CA LEU A 82 9.86 17.91 10.49
C LEU A 82 9.44 18.44 11.87
N GLU A 83 10.30 19.23 12.52
CA GLU A 83 9.97 19.86 13.80
C GLU A 83 8.71 20.73 13.73
N GLU A 84 8.54 21.51 12.67
CA GLU A 84 7.45 22.48 12.52
C GLU A 84 6.13 21.73 12.22
N VAL A 85 6.22 20.74 11.32
CA VAL A 85 5.08 19.85 11.01
C VAL A 85 4.63 19.12 12.27
N LEU A 86 5.58 18.61 13.07
CA LEU A 86 5.28 17.90 14.31
C LEU A 86 4.96 18.81 15.50
N ALA A 87 5.36 20.09 15.50
CA ALA A 87 5.03 21.04 16.56
C ALA A 87 3.52 21.31 16.65
N SER A 88 2.81 21.17 15.52
CA SER A 88 1.34 21.25 15.47
C SER A 88 0.65 20.04 16.12
N THR A 89 1.39 18.95 16.37
CA THR A 89 0.88 17.72 16.98
C THR A 89 1.37 17.53 18.41
N LYS A 90 0.56 16.83 19.20
CA LYS A 90 0.93 16.37 20.54
C LYS A 90 2.05 15.33 20.47
N ASN A 91 2.86 15.23 21.52
CA ASN A 91 3.78 14.12 21.70
C ASN A 91 2.99 12.80 21.74
N GLN A 92 3.37 11.87 20.88
CA GLN A 92 2.86 10.51 20.84
C GLN A 92 4.00 9.52 20.61
N THR A 93 3.75 8.27 21.00
CA THR A 93 4.63 7.14 20.70
C THR A 93 4.19 6.51 19.38
N TYR A 94 5.16 6.19 18.53
CA TYR A 94 4.99 5.50 17.26
C TYR A 94 5.61 4.12 17.38
N ASP A 95 4.88 3.11 16.89
CA ASP A 95 5.30 1.71 16.93
C ASP A 95 6.03 1.29 15.65
N SER A 96 5.94 2.09 14.57
CA SER A 96 6.52 1.78 13.26
C SER A 96 6.71 3.02 12.41
N ALA A 97 7.56 2.92 11.38
CA ALA A 97 7.79 3.99 10.40
C ALA A 97 6.51 4.40 9.68
N ASP A 98 5.66 3.43 9.33
CA ASP A 98 4.37 3.69 8.71
C ASP A 98 3.44 4.57 9.57
N ASP A 99 3.48 4.40 10.90
CA ASP A 99 2.69 5.20 11.84
C ASP A 99 3.15 6.67 11.84
N VAL A 100 4.48 6.88 11.79
CA VAL A 100 5.09 8.21 11.65
C VAL A 100 4.72 8.84 10.31
N ARG A 101 4.91 8.10 9.20
CA ARG A 101 4.60 8.55 7.83
C ARG A 101 3.14 8.96 7.71
N SER A 102 2.23 8.07 8.10
CA SER A 102 0.78 8.32 8.08
C SER A 102 0.42 9.58 8.88
N ARG A 103 1.10 9.80 10.02
CA ARG A 103 0.91 10.99 10.83
C ARG A 103 1.37 12.26 10.12
N ILE A 104 2.59 12.27 9.57
CA ILE A 104 3.16 13.43 8.86
C ILE A 104 2.32 13.76 7.61
N LEU A 105 2.02 12.76 6.79
CA LEU A 105 1.21 12.91 5.57
C LEU A 105 -0.17 13.51 5.89
N GLY A 106 -0.78 13.09 6.99
CA GLY A 106 -2.06 13.64 7.46
C GLY A 106 -1.99 15.11 7.89
N LEU A 107 -0.82 15.62 8.28
CA LEU A 107 -0.62 17.03 8.66
C LEU A 107 -0.39 17.90 7.44
N ILE A 108 0.37 17.42 6.45
CA ILE A 108 0.74 18.18 5.24
C ILE A 108 -0.32 18.16 4.12
N HIS A 109 -1.28 17.21 4.16
CA HIS A 109 -2.38 17.10 3.18
C HIS A 109 -3.66 17.88 3.57
N ARG A 110 -3.61 18.70 4.61
CA ARG A 110 -4.77 19.45 5.12
C ARG A 110 -5.16 20.65 4.24
#